data_AF-A0A8I1NWF6-F1
#
_entry.id   AF-A0A8I1NWF6-F1
#
_cell.length_a   1.000
_cell.length_b   1.000
_cell.length_c   1.000
_cell.angle_alpha   90.00
_cell.angle_beta   90.00
_cell.angle_gamma   90.00
#
_symmetry.space_group_name_H-M   'P 1'
#
loop_
_entity.id
_entity.type
_entity.pdbx_description
1 polymer ?
#
loop_
_entity_poly.entity_id
_entity_poly.type
_entity_poly.pdbx_seq_one_letter_code
_entity_poly.pdbx_strand_id
1 'polypeptide(L)'
;MIAIYEVGRLGYWTGQASEIEETDPIPLRWTMVEPPVPAEGKFAVFDGAQWRIEVTPAPAPDPMPVALPPLSRRQLRLALLSIGVTAGDVEAHIAAIADPVDQAAALIEWQDAGSYDRDHPLLLDVAAAMELPPEQVDALWMWAAGL
;
A
#
# COMPACT_ATOMS: atom_id res chain seq x y z
N MET A 1 45.07 9.60 4.90
CA MET A 1 43.79 8.87 5.01
C MET A 1 42.76 9.85 5.51
N ILE A 2 41.64 9.97 4.80
CA ILE A 2 40.49 10.78 5.18
C ILE A 2 39.30 9.87 5.44
N ALA A 3 38.51 10.19 6.47
CA ALA A 3 37.28 9.47 6.77
C ALA A 3 36.15 9.92 5.84
N ILE A 4 35.39 8.96 5.35
CA ILE A 4 34.18 9.17 4.57
C ILE A 4 33.02 8.41 5.21
N TYR A 5 31.83 8.97 5.09
CA TYR A 5 30.60 8.48 5.72
C TYR A 5 29.54 8.24 4.65
N GLU A 6 28.86 7.09 4.73
CA GLU A 6 27.83 6.75 3.75
C GLU A 6 26.51 7.47 4.05
N VAL A 7 25.91 7.97 2.98
CA VAL A 7 24.61 8.64 2.94
C VAL A 7 23.58 7.72 2.27
N GLY A 8 22.52 7.41 3.01
CA GLY A 8 21.36 6.64 2.57
C GLY A 8 20.71 7.24 1.33
N ARG A 9 19.91 6.44 0.61
CA ARG A 9 19.18 6.90 -0.59
C ARG A 9 18.29 8.13 -0.33
N LEU A 10 17.83 8.28 0.91
CA LEU A 10 16.99 9.38 1.37
C LEU A 10 17.78 10.45 2.17
N GLY A 11 19.11 10.43 2.15
CA GLY A 11 19.95 11.39 2.88
C GLY A 11 20.33 10.98 4.30
N TYR A 12 19.75 9.94 4.88
CA TYR A 12 20.05 9.51 6.26
C TYR A 12 21.45 8.91 6.42
N TRP A 13 22.12 9.18 7.53
CA TRP A 13 23.35 8.50 7.91
C TRP A 13 23.09 7.00 8.11
N THR A 14 23.89 6.15 7.47
CA THR A 14 23.70 4.68 7.54
C THR A 14 24.46 4.03 8.70
N GLY A 15 25.28 4.78 9.44
CA GLY A 15 26.19 4.23 10.45
C GLY A 15 27.50 3.70 9.88
N GLN A 16 27.67 3.67 8.54
CA GLN A 16 28.90 3.21 7.91
C GLN A 16 29.92 4.34 7.74
N ALA A 17 31.17 4.02 8.08
CA ALA A 17 32.34 4.86 7.84
C ALA A 17 33.46 4.02 7.21
N SER A 18 34.23 4.66 6.33
CA SER A 18 35.39 4.08 5.65
C SER A 18 36.50 5.11 5.56
N GLU A 19 37.71 4.68 5.22
CA GLU A 19 38.85 5.57 4.99
C GLU A 19 39.34 5.44 3.55
N ILE A 20 39.68 6.57 2.94
CA ILE A 20 40.29 6.63 1.60
C ILE A 20 41.57 7.46 1.63
N GLU A 21 42.42 7.33 0.61
CA GLU A 21 43.55 8.26 0.45
C GLU A 21 43.03 9.66 0.09
N GLU A 22 43.75 10.72 0.49
CA GLU A 22 43.31 12.10 0.28
C GLU A 22 43.17 12.46 -1.21
N THR A 23 43.87 11.74 -2.07
CA THR A 23 43.86 11.90 -3.53
C THR A 23 42.75 11.10 -4.22
N ASP A 24 42.09 10.19 -3.50
CA ASP A 24 41.06 9.33 -4.08
C ASP A 24 39.72 10.06 -4.21
N PRO A 25 38.95 9.79 -5.27
CA PRO A 25 37.62 10.36 -5.42
C PRO A 25 36.66 9.80 -4.38
N ILE A 26 35.82 10.67 -3.82
CA ILE A 26 34.74 10.27 -2.90
C ILE A 26 33.69 9.48 -3.69
N PRO A 27 33.36 8.24 -3.29
CA PRO A 27 32.35 7.45 -3.98
C PRO A 27 30.95 8.10 -3.93
N LEU A 28 30.11 7.77 -4.91
CA LEU A 28 28.73 8.24 -4.93
C LEU A 28 28.01 7.79 -3.64
N ARG A 29 27.26 8.70 -3.03
CA ARG A 29 26.59 8.51 -1.72
C ARG A 29 27.52 8.45 -0.52
N TRP A 30 28.72 9.03 -0.62
CA TRP A 30 29.61 9.23 0.51
C TRP A 30 29.94 10.70 0.69
N THR A 31 30.25 11.10 1.92
CA THR A 31 30.64 12.47 2.26
C THR A 31 31.85 12.47 3.21
N MET A 32 32.71 13.47 3.10
CA MET A 32 33.80 13.71 4.05
C MET A 32 33.34 14.47 5.30
N VAL A 33 32.11 14.99 5.28
CA VAL A 33 31.56 15.72 6.42
C VAL A 33 31.19 14.71 7.50
N GLU A 34 31.74 14.88 8.71
CA GLU A 34 31.46 13.99 9.83
C GLU A 34 30.01 14.11 10.31
N PRO A 35 29.26 13.00 10.40
CA PRO A 35 27.89 13.00 10.90
C PRO A 35 27.87 13.34 12.40
N PRO A 36 26.95 14.20 12.86
CA PRO A 36 26.76 14.44 14.28
C PRO A 36 26.20 13.17 14.92
N VAL A 37 26.61 12.87 16.15
CA VAL A 37 26.05 11.78 16.93
C VAL A 37 24.59 12.12 17.28
N PRO A 38 23.58 11.41 16.73
CA PRO A 38 22.20 11.70 17.05
C PRO A 38 21.88 11.26 18.48
N ALA A 39 21.07 12.04 19.20
CA ALA A 39 20.48 11.60 20.45
C ALA A 39 19.48 10.45 20.20
N GLU A 40 19.15 9.67 21.24
CA GLU A 40 18.19 8.57 21.15
C GLU A 40 16.88 9.03 20.49
N GLY A 41 16.44 8.31 19.45
CA GLY A 41 15.24 8.65 18.67
C GLY A 41 15.41 9.74 17.60
N LYS A 42 16.63 10.22 17.33
CA LYS A 42 16.92 11.21 16.27
C LYS A 42 17.73 10.59 15.14
N PHE A 43 17.69 11.24 13.98
CA PHE A 43 18.46 10.81 12.80
C PHE A 43 19.29 11.96 12.25
N ALA A 44 20.50 11.66 11.79
CA ALA A 44 21.33 12.60 11.03
C ALA A 44 20.97 12.49 9.53
N VAL A 45 20.62 13.61 8.91
CA VAL A 45 20.25 13.73 7.48
C VAL A 45 21.24 14.67 6.79
N PHE A 46 21.83 14.22 5.67
CA PHE A 46 22.73 15.00 4.85
C PHE A 46 21.98 15.72 3.73
N ASP A 47 22.05 17.05 3.69
CA ASP A 47 21.35 17.89 2.71
C ASP A 47 22.15 18.13 1.41
N GLY A 48 23.31 17.48 1.27
CA GLY A 48 24.25 17.68 0.18
C GLY A 48 25.42 18.61 0.53
N ALA A 49 25.34 19.37 1.63
CA ALA A 49 26.41 20.24 2.10
C ALA A 49 26.76 20.02 3.59
N GLN A 50 25.77 19.72 4.43
CA GLN A 50 25.93 19.55 5.87
C GLN A 50 24.95 18.51 6.44
N TRP A 51 25.26 18.03 7.64
CA TRP A 51 24.36 17.18 8.40
C TRP A 51 23.39 17.99 9.25
N ARG A 52 22.14 17.54 9.32
CA ARG A 52 21.10 18.08 10.20
C ARG A 52 20.56 16.96 11.08
N ILE A 53 20.27 17.27 12.35
CA ILE A 53 19.61 16.33 13.25
C ILE A 53 18.11 16.56 13.13
N GLU A 54 17.38 15.59 12.58
CA GLU A 54 15.93 15.62 12.54
C GLU A 54 15.33 14.93 13.78
N VAL A 55 14.33 15.59 14.37
CA VAL A 55 13.60 15.15 15.59
C VAL A 55 12.26 14.50 15.24
N THR A 56 11.90 14.46 13.96
CA THR A 56 10.75 13.72 13.46
C THR A 56 11.13 12.26 13.31
N PRO A 57 10.40 11.30 13.90
CA PRO A 57 10.56 9.91 13.50
C PRO A 57 10.38 9.87 11.99
N ALA A 58 11.22 9.10 11.29
CA ALA A 58 10.91 8.72 9.91
C ALA A 58 9.43 8.31 9.89
N PRO A 59 8.59 8.82 8.95
CA PRO A 59 7.23 8.32 8.85
C PRO A 59 7.35 6.81 8.83
N ALA A 60 6.63 6.14 9.74
CA ALA A 60 6.56 4.69 9.71
C ALA A 60 6.27 4.33 8.25
N PRO A 61 6.95 3.32 7.66
CA PRO A 61 6.55 2.87 6.34
C PRO A 61 5.04 2.71 6.39
N ASP A 62 4.33 3.30 5.41
CA ASP A 62 2.87 3.20 5.36
C ASP A 62 2.55 1.73 5.66
N PRO A 63 1.71 1.43 6.67
CA PRO A 63 1.36 0.06 6.95
C PRO A 63 0.91 -0.51 5.61
N MET A 64 1.64 -1.52 5.10
CA MET A 64 1.25 -2.20 3.88
C MET A 64 -0.25 -2.46 4.02
N PRO A 65 -1.09 -2.02 3.07
CA PRO A 65 -2.52 -2.21 3.19
C PRO A 65 -2.72 -3.68 3.52
N VAL A 66 -3.38 -3.95 4.65
CA VAL A 66 -3.67 -5.32 5.05
C VAL A 66 -4.53 -5.88 3.94
N ALA A 67 -3.91 -6.67 3.06
CA ALA A 67 -4.62 -7.26 1.94
C ALA A 67 -5.72 -8.13 2.55
N LEU A 68 -6.97 -7.69 2.41
CA LEU A 68 -8.10 -8.45 2.90
C LEU A 68 -8.11 -9.80 2.17
N PRO A 69 -8.33 -10.91 2.89
CA PRO A 69 -8.30 -12.22 2.28
C PRO A 69 -9.37 -12.31 1.17
N PRO A 70 -9.11 -13.04 0.08
CA PRO A 70 -10.10 -13.23 -0.96
C PRO A 70 -11.32 -13.97 -0.41
N LEU A 71 -12.51 -13.56 -0.83
CA LEU A 71 -13.75 -14.24 -0.48
C LEU A 71 -14.10 -15.28 -1.53
N SER A 72 -14.51 -16.47 -1.09
CA SER A 72 -15.22 -17.40 -1.97
C SER A 72 -16.55 -16.79 -2.43
N ARG A 73 -17.07 -17.27 -3.57
CA ARG A 73 -18.39 -16.88 -4.08
C ARG A 73 -19.50 -16.99 -3.03
N ARG A 74 -19.46 -18.04 -2.19
CA ARG A 74 -20.43 -18.22 -1.09
C ARG A 74 -20.33 -17.10 -0.06
N GLN A 75 -19.12 -16.81 0.40
CA GLN A 75 -18.87 -15.79 1.42
C GLN A 75 -19.31 -14.42 0.94
N LEU A 76 -18.93 -14.03 -0.28
CA LEU A 76 -19.34 -12.75 -0.87
C LEU A 76 -20.86 -12.62 -0.97
N ARG A 77 -21.56 -13.66 -1.45
CA ARG A 77 -23.03 -13.64 -1.56
C ARG A 77 -23.71 -13.54 -0.20
N LEU A 78 -23.18 -14.19 0.83
CA LEU A 78 -23.69 -14.05 2.19
C LEU A 78 -23.40 -12.65 2.78
N ALA A 79 -22.26 -12.05 2.44
CA ALA A 79 -21.91 -10.67 2.79
C ALA A 79 -22.95 -9.69 2.25
N LEU A 80 -23.20 -9.73 0.95
CA LEU A 80 -24.19 -8.88 0.29
C LEU A 80 -25.59 -9.12 0.88
N LEU A 81 -25.99 -10.38 1.05
CA LEU A 81 -27.30 -10.70 1.62
C LEU A 81 -27.47 -10.16 3.05
N SER A 82 -26.41 -10.12 3.85
CA SER A 82 -26.45 -9.62 5.23
C SER A 82 -26.80 -8.12 5.33
N ILE A 83 -26.54 -7.37 4.26
CA ILE A 83 -26.90 -5.95 4.13
C ILE A 83 -28.14 -5.73 3.25
N GLY A 84 -28.88 -6.81 2.93
CA GLY A 84 -30.11 -6.76 2.13
C GLY A 84 -29.88 -6.72 0.61
N VAL A 85 -28.65 -6.90 0.15
CA VAL A 85 -28.27 -6.88 -1.27
C VAL A 85 -28.33 -8.29 -1.82
N THR A 86 -29.22 -8.52 -2.78
CA THR A 86 -29.40 -9.83 -3.39
C THR A 86 -28.51 -10.01 -4.63
N ALA A 87 -28.34 -11.26 -5.05
CA ALA A 87 -27.67 -11.53 -6.33
C ALA A 87 -28.42 -10.90 -7.52
N GLY A 88 -29.74 -10.76 -7.42
CA GLY A 88 -30.56 -10.10 -8.45
C GLY A 88 -30.27 -8.60 -8.54
N ASP A 89 -29.96 -7.94 -7.42
CA ASP A 89 -29.60 -6.51 -7.43
C ASP A 89 -28.25 -6.29 -8.13
N VAL A 90 -27.28 -7.19 -7.90
CA VAL A 90 -25.99 -7.17 -8.61
C VAL A 90 -26.16 -7.44 -10.09
N GLU A 91 -26.98 -8.44 -10.45
CA GLU A 91 -27.28 -8.76 -11.86
C GLU A 91 -28.02 -7.63 -12.57
N ALA A 92 -28.93 -6.92 -11.87
CA ALA A 92 -29.59 -5.73 -12.39
C ALA A 92 -28.59 -4.57 -12.62
N HIS A 93 -27.60 -4.41 -11.75
CA HIS A 93 -26.53 -3.44 -11.94
C HIS A 93 -25.65 -3.79 -13.15
N ILE A 94 -25.24 -5.07 -13.29
CA ILE A 94 -24.51 -5.57 -14.47
C ILE A 94 -25.33 -5.37 -15.75
N ALA A 95 -26.65 -5.59 -15.69
CA ALA A 95 -27.55 -5.39 -16.82
C ALA A 95 -27.61 -3.92 -17.32
N ALA A 96 -27.21 -2.97 -16.48
CA ALA A 96 -27.16 -1.54 -16.84
C ALA A 96 -25.84 -1.13 -17.55
N ILE A 97 -24.85 -2.02 -17.64
CA ILE A 97 -23.61 -1.76 -18.39
C ILE A 97 -23.95 -1.61 -19.89
N ALA A 98 -23.53 -0.48 -20.47
CA ALA A 98 -23.91 -0.10 -21.84
C ALA A 98 -23.19 -0.91 -22.93
N ASP A 99 -21.92 -1.26 -22.70
CA ASP A 99 -21.16 -2.08 -23.63
C ASP A 99 -21.51 -3.57 -23.43
N PRO A 100 -21.96 -4.28 -24.49
CA PRO A 100 -22.40 -5.66 -24.36
C PRO A 100 -21.26 -6.64 -24.06
N VAL A 101 -20.02 -6.31 -24.41
CA VAL A 101 -18.84 -7.15 -24.10
C VAL A 101 -18.49 -7.00 -22.63
N ASP A 102 -18.45 -5.75 -22.13
CA ASP A 102 -18.17 -5.49 -20.71
C ASP A 102 -19.27 -6.07 -19.81
N GLN A 103 -20.54 -5.96 -20.22
CA GLN A 103 -21.66 -6.59 -19.54
C GLN A 103 -21.48 -8.11 -19.43
N ALA A 104 -21.14 -8.77 -20.56
CA ALA A 104 -20.96 -10.22 -20.57
C ALA A 104 -19.76 -10.65 -19.71
N ALA A 105 -18.66 -9.89 -19.76
CA ALA A 105 -17.49 -10.14 -18.92
C ALA A 105 -17.81 -9.98 -17.43
N ALA A 106 -18.49 -8.90 -17.03
CA ALA A 106 -18.92 -8.68 -15.67
C ALA A 106 -19.85 -9.79 -15.15
N LEU A 107 -20.74 -10.31 -16.01
CA LEU A 107 -21.61 -11.42 -15.65
C LEU A 107 -20.81 -12.72 -15.44
N ILE A 108 -19.82 -13.00 -16.28
CA ILE A 108 -18.92 -14.16 -16.12
C ILE A 108 -18.13 -14.03 -14.82
N GLU A 109 -17.53 -12.87 -14.53
CA GLU A 109 -16.81 -12.65 -13.26
C GLU A 109 -17.73 -12.83 -12.04
N TRP A 110 -18.95 -12.30 -12.10
CA TRP A 110 -19.95 -12.47 -11.05
C TRP A 110 -20.41 -13.93 -10.85
N GLN A 111 -20.48 -14.71 -11.93
CA GLN A 111 -21.04 -16.05 -11.88
C GLN A 111 -19.99 -17.15 -11.74
N ASP A 112 -18.82 -16.99 -12.31
CA ASP A 112 -17.88 -18.11 -12.50
C ASP A 112 -16.56 -17.92 -11.75
N ALA A 113 -16.29 -16.74 -11.18
CA ALA A 113 -15.11 -16.55 -10.36
C ALA A 113 -15.15 -17.45 -9.11
N GLY A 114 -14.06 -18.18 -8.88
CA GLY A 114 -13.89 -19.05 -7.71
C GLY A 114 -13.66 -18.27 -6.41
N SER A 115 -13.06 -17.08 -6.53
CA SER A 115 -12.78 -16.16 -5.44
C SER A 115 -12.79 -14.73 -5.93
N TYR A 116 -13.01 -13.79 -5.01
CA TYR A 116 -13.04 -12.37 -5.27
C TYR A 116 -12.06 -11.65 -4.34
N ASP A 117 -11.32 -10.70 -4.90
CA ASP A 117 -10.48 -9.78 -4.15
C ASP A 117 -11.22 -8.49 -3.81
N ARG A 118 -10.82 -7.85 -2.71
CA ARG A 118 -11.44 -6.61 -2.22
C ARG A 118 -11.41 -5.48 -3.25
N ASP A 119 -10.37 -5.46 -4.06
CA ASP A 119 -10.10 -4.44 -5.08
C ASP A 119 -10.60 -4.87 -6.47
N HIS A 120 -11.40 -5.93 -6.57
CA HIS A 120 -11.92 -6.40 -7.85
C HIS A 120 -12.84 -5.31 -8.49
N PRO A 121 -12.61 -4.90 -9.75
CA PRO A 121 -13.32 -3.78 -10.38
C PRO A 121 -14.85 -3.87 -10.27
N LEU A 122 -15.43 -5.02 -10.62
CA LEU A 122 -16.88 -5.26 -10.48
C LEU A 122 -17.42 -4.96 -9.07
N LEU A 123 -16.66 -5.30 -8.03
CA LEU A 123 -17.11 -5.13 -6.65
C LEU A 123 -16.96 -3.70 -6.17
N LEU A 124 -15.96 -2.97 -6.68
CA LEU A 124 -15.85 -1.53 -6.48
C LEU A 124 -17.04 -0.80 -7.12
N ASP A 125 -17.44 -1.20 -8.33
CA ASP A 125 -18.59 -0.63 -9.02
C ASP A 125 -19.91 -0.90 -8.28
N VAL A 126 -20.11 -2.15 -7.83
CA VAL A 126 -21.28 -2.51 -7.02
C VAL A 126 -21.30 -1.74 -5.70
N ALA A 127 -20.17 -1.65 -4.99
CA ALA A 127 -20.10 -0.89 -3.74
C ALA A 127 -20.43 0.59 -3.95
N ALA A 128 -19.92 1.20 -5.03
CA ALA A 128 -20.22 2.57 -5.40
C ALA A 128 -21.70 2.78 -5.74
N ALA A 129 -22.30 1.85 -6.51
CA ALA A 129 -23.70 1.89 -6.88
C ALA A 129 -24.65 1.77 -5.68
N MET A 130 -24.18 1.15 -4.60
CA MET A 130 -24.92 0.98 -3.35
C MET A 130 -24.56 2.01 -2.29
N GLU A 131 -23.75 3.01 -2.64
CA GLU A 131 -23.29 4.08 -1.75
C GLU A 131 -22.63 3.55 -0.47
N LEU A 132 -21.95 2.40 -0.56
CA LEU A 132 -21.30 1.77 0.58
C LEU A 132 -19.93 2.44 0.83
N PRO A 133 -19.70 3.03 2.01
CA PRO A 133 -18.41 3.64 2.31
C PRO A 133 -17.32 2.56 2.49
N PRO A 134 -16.05 2.84 2.14
CA PRO A 134 -14.98 1.85 2.13
C PRO A 134 -14.83 1.09 3.46
N GLU A 135 -14.95 1.78 4.59
CA GLU A 135 -14.84 1.18 5.92
C GLU A 135 -15.95 0.17 6.21
N GLN A 136 -17.16 0.38 5.66
CA GLN A 136 -18.27 -0.56 5.80
C GLN A 136 -18.02 -1.80 4.93
N VAL A 137 -17.50 -1.61 3.71
CA VAL A 137 -17.15 -2.72 2.84
C VAL A 137 -16.05 -3.56 3.48
N ASP A 138 -15.02 -2.95 4.05
CA ASP A 138 -13.91 -3.66 4.71
C ASP A 138 -14.39 -4.44 5.94
N ALA A 139 -15.26 -3.86 6.76
CA ALA A 139 -15.87 -4.54 7.90
C ALA A 139 -16.71 -5.75 7.46
N LEU A 140 -17.51 -5.58 6.40
CA LEU A 140 -18.32 -6.65 5.83
C LEU A 140 -17.45 -7.77 5.26
N TRP A 141 -16.35 -7.40 4.60
CA TRP A 141 -15.39 -8.31 4.01
C TRP A 141 -14.69 -9.17 5.07
N MET A 142 -14.21 -8.54 6.15
CA MET A 142 -13.60 -9.26 7.27
C MET A 142 -14.57 -10.22 7.95
N TRP A 143 -15.83 -9.81 8.13
CA TRP A 143 -16.86 -10.69 8.67
C TRP A 143 -17.10 -11.90 7.75
N ALA A 144 -17.25 -11.67 6.44
CA ALA A 144 -17.53 -12.73 5.47
C ALA A 144 -16.36 -13.70 5.30
N ALA A 145 -15.12 -13.24 5.47
CA ALA A 145 -13.93 -14.09 5.43
C ALA A 145 -13.91 -15.15 6.54
N GLY A 146 -14.64 -14.90 7.64
CA GLY A 146 -14.79 -15.84 8.76
C GLY A 146 -15.90 -16.88 8.59
N LEU A 147 -16.67 -16.86 7.49
CA LEU A 147 -17.79 -17.79 7.24
C LEU A 147 -17.35 -19.10 6.55
#